data_AF-A0A0D6ESG3-F1
#
_entry.id   AF-A0A0D6ESG3-F1
#
_cell.length_a   1.000
_cell.length_b   1.000
_cell.length_c   1.000
_cell.angle_alpha   90.00
_cell.angle_beta   90.00
_cell.angle_gamma   90.00
#
_symmetry.space_group_name_H-M   'P 1'
#
loop_
_entity.id
_entity.type
_entity.pdbx_description
1 polymer ?
#
loop_
_entity_poly.entity_id
_entity_poly.type
_entity_poly.pdbx_seq_one_letter_code
_entity_poly.pdbx_strand_id
1 'polypeptide(L)'
;MKAYYYDDIPGDQRLPHHSGEDVSIQVLKQLGVLPYPGIDLDGVEAIAKERKYKNRDEINVSKEGMGEIYEEKIKGFFREHLHEDEEIRYIKDGSGYFDVRDSTDARWVRIAMEPKDLIVLPAGIYHRFTLDDKNYIKAMRLFQDEPKWVPHDRSEATETNPYRRQYLETIVKV
;
A
#
# COMPACT_ATOMS: atom_id res chain seq x y z
N MET A 1 -1.10 13.00 2.03
CA MET A 1 -1.86 11.77 2.38
C MET A 1 -3.26 12.04 2.96
N LYS A 2 -4.30 11.44 2.37
CA LYS A 2 -5.68 11.37 2.91
C LYS A 2 -6.16 9.92 2.94
N ALA A 3 -7.00 9.55 3.89
CA ALA A 3 -7.60 8.22 3.93
C ALA A 3 -9.09 8.28 4.26
N TYR A 4 -9.87 7.36 3.68
CA TYR A 4 -11.32 7.32 3.79
C TYR A 4 -11.84 5.93 3.43
N TYR A 5 -13.08 5.62 3.81
CA TYR A 5 -13.71 4.38 3.38
C TYR A 5 -14.10 4.43 1.90
N TYR A 6 -13.84 3.34 1.20
CA TYR A 6 -14.24 3.13 -0.19
C TYR A 6 -15.76 2.97 -0.29
N ASP A 7 -16.40 3.50 -1.33
CA ASP A 7 -17.86 3.47 -1.50
C ASP A 7 -18.43 2.18 -2.10
N ASP A 8 -17.58 1.29 -2.61
CA ASP A 8 -17.92 0.03 -3.28
C ASP A 8 -18.87 0.20 -4.49
N ILE A 9 -19.01 1.42 -5.02
CA ILE A 9 -19.82 1.69 -6.20
C ILE A 9 -19.09 1.07 -7.42
N PRO A 10 -19.77 0.24 -8.24
CA PRO A 10 -19.18 -0.29 -9.46
C PRO A 10 -18.74 0.82 -10.41
N GLY A 11 -17.50 0.77 -10.90
CA GLY A 11 -16.97 1.81 -11.77
C GLY A 11 -15.48 1.71 -12.00
N ASP A 12 -14.91 2.82 -12.48
CA ASP A 12 -13.46 2.95 -12.68
C ASP A 12 -12.76 3.11 -11.33
N GLN A 13 -12.06 2.05 -10.89
CA GLN A 13 -11.29 1.98 -9.65
C GLN A 13 -10.33 3.16 -9.39
N ARG A 14 -9.94 3.87 -10.45
CA ARG A 14 -9.03 5.04 -10.40
C ARG A 14 -9.72 6.32 -9.94
N LEU A 15 -11.06 6.34 -9.87
CA LEU A 15 -11.82 7.45 -9.30
C LEU A 15 -11.66 7.48 -7.78
N PRO A 16 -11.95 8.61 -7.09
CA PRO A 16 -11.77 8.69 -5.64
C PRO A 16 -12.53 7.62 -4.84
N HIS A 17 -13.77 7.29 -5.22
CA HIS A 17 -14.61 6.31 -4.51
C HIS A 17 -14.76 6.58 -3.00
N HIS A 18 -15.01 7.83 -2.64
CA HIS A 18 -15.09 8.26 -1.25
C HIS A 18 -16.52 8.05 -0.70
N SER A 19 -16.70 7.21 0.33
CA SER A 19 -18.03 6.92 0.91
C SER A 19 -18.69 8.11 1.64
N GLY A 20 -17.86 9.07 2.05
CA GLY A 20 -18.23 10.20 2.91
C GLY A 20 -17.66 10.09 4.32
N GLU A 21 -17.03 8.96 4.64
CA GLU A 21 -16.42 8.69 5.93
C GLU A 21 -14.89 8.76 5.85
N ASP A 22 -14.31 9.82 6.44
CA ASP A 22 -12.87 9.97 6.58
C ASP A 22 -12.28 8.94 7.57
N VAL A 23 -11.06 8.48 7.29
CA VAL A 23 -10.29 7.60 8.17
C VAL A 23 -9.06 8.36 8.68
N SER A 24 -8.96 8.48 10.00
CA SER A 24 -7.83 9.17 10.61
C SER A 24 -6.52 8.38 10.50
N ILE A 25 -5.39 9.08 10.54
CA ILE A 25 -4.05 8.46 10.64
C ILE A 25 -3.96 7.49 11.83
N GLN A 26 -4.65 7.79 12.94
CA GLN A 26 -4.62 6.92 14.11
C GLN A 26 -5.28 5.56 13.84
N VAL A 27 -6.35 5.54 13.03
CA VAL A 27 -6.98 4.29 12.60
C VAL A 27 -6.04 3.50 11.68
N LEU A 28 -5.34 4.16 10.74
CA LEU A 28 -4.33 3.49 9.93
C LEU A 28 -3.24 2.82 10.79
N LYS A 29 -2.77 3.51 11.84
CA LYS A 29 -1.80 2.96 12.80
C LYS A 29 -2.34 1.77 13.57
N GLN A 30 -3.63 1.76 13.92
CA GLN A 30 -4.28 0.61 14.55
C GLN A 30 -4.35 -0.60 13.61
N LEU A 31 -4.40 -0.38 12.30
CA LEU A 31 -4.28 -1.43 11.29
C LEU A 31 -2.83 -1.87 11.03
N GLY A 32 -1.86 -1.36 11.78
CA GLY A 32 -0.43 -1.61 11.61
C GLY A 32 0.21 -0.85 10.45
N VAL A 33 -0.54 -0.03 9.70
CA VAL A 33 -0.01 0.84 8.65
C VAL A 33 0.75 2.00 9.28
N LEU A 34 1.95 2.29 8.79
CA LEU A 34 2.74 3.45 9.23
C LEU A 34 2.73 4.54 8.15
N PRO A 35 1.85 5.56 8.29
CA PRO A 35 1.79 6.68 7.36
C PRO A 35 2.73 7.82 7.79
N TYR A 36 3.48 8.36 6.83
CA TYR A 36 4.37 9.51 7.01
C TYR A 36 4.10 10.55 5.90
N PRO A 37 3.09 11.42 6.08
CA PRO A 37 2.73 12.40 5.08
C PRO A 37 3.78 13.51 4.98
N GLY A 38 4.12 13.92 3.74
CA GLY A 38 4.97 15.08 3.49
C GLY A 38 6.41 14.98 4.04
N ILE A 39 6.94 13.78 4.19
CA ILE A 39 8.29 13.53 4.72
C ILE A 39 9.39 13.88 3.69
N ASP A 40 10.48 14.45 4.18
CA ASP A 40 11.67 14.71 3.37
C ASP A 40 12.59 13.48 3.30
N LEU A 41 13.64 13.57 2.48
CA LEU A 41 14.56 12.44 2.28
C LEU A 41 15.33 12.10 3.56
N ASP A 42 15.67 13.08 4.39
CA ASP A 42 16.35 12.83 5.67
C ASP A 42 15.46 12.01 6.62
N GLY A 43 14.16 12.31 6.66
CA GLY A 43 13.17 11.50 7.37
C GLY A 43 13.03 10.09 6.81
N VAL A 44 13.06 9.93 5.48
CA VAL A 44 13.07 8.60 4.84
C VAL A 44 14.33 7.81 5.25
N GLU A 45 15.52 8.43 5.25
CA GLU A 45 16.75 7.77 5.69
C GLU A 45 16.72 7.41 7.19
N ALA A 46 16.12 8.25 8.03
CA ALA A 46 15.96 7.96 9.45
C ALA A 46 15.10 6.71 9.66
N ILE A 47 13.96 6.60 8.97
CA ILE A 47 13.09 5.43 9.00
C ILE A 47 13.83 4.20 8.45
N ALA A 48 14.52 4.35 7.32
CA ALA A 48 15.29 3.25 6.72
C ALA A 48 16.36 2.72 7.68
N LYS A 49 17.06 3.60 8.40
CA LYS A 49 18.04 3.20 9.41
C LYS A 49 17.39 2.50 10.61
N GLU A 50 16.30 3.05 11.14
CA GLU A 50 15.58 2.48 12.28
C GLU A 50 15.04 1.08 11.97
N ARG A 51 14.42 0.94 10.79
CA ARG A 51 13.73 -0.28 10.34
C ARG A 51 14.62 -1.23 9.54
N LYS A 52 15.91 -0.88 9.41
CA LYS A 52 16.97 -1.65 8.73
C LYS A 52 16.65 -1.92 7.25
N TYR A 53 16.11 -0.95 6.53
CA TYR A 53 15.92 -1.02 5.09
C TYR A 53 17.27 -0.82 4.38
N LYS A 54 17.90 -1.92 3.96
CA LYS A 54 19.24 -1.92 3.36
C LYS A 54 19.22 -1.64 1.86
N ASN A 55 18.13 -1.98 1.18
CA ASN A 55 18.02 -1.92 -0.27
C ASN A 55 16.93 -0.95 -0.70
N ARG A 56 17.12 -0.35 -1.88
CA ARG A 56 16.15 0.55 -2.51
C ARG A 56 16.23 0.48 -4.03
N ASP A 57 15.10 0.73 -4.68
CA ASP A 57 15.05 0.99 -6.12
C ASP A 57 13.94 2.01 -6.44
N GLU A 58 13.77 2.33 -7.72
CA GLU A 58 12.69 3.20 -8.20
C GLU A 58 11.81 2.44 -9.19
N ILE A 59 10.50 2.70 -9.12
CA ILE A 59 9.52 2.24 -10.10
C ILE A 59 8.77 3.45 -10.67
N ASN A 60 8.56 3.44 -11.98
CA ASN A 60 7.70 4.37 -12.69
C ASN A 60 6.51 3.59 -13.24
N VAL A 61 5.35 3.75 -12.60
CA VAL A 61 4.11 3.11 -13.01
C VAL A 61 3.36 4.06 -13.92
N SER A 62 3.54 3.85 -15.22
CA SER A 62 2.81 4.50 -16.29
C SER A 62 2.94 3.64 -17.55
N LYS A 63 2.08 3.88 -18.54
CA LYS A 63 2.16 3.15 -19.81
C LYS A 63 3.53 3.31 -20.48
N GLU A 64 4.10 4.51 -20.44
CA GLU A 64 5.44 4.78 -20.95
C GLU A 64 6.54 4.14 -20.07
N GLY A 65 6.43 4.28 -18.74
CA GLY A 65 7.43 3.76 -17.80
C GLY A 65 7.52 2.23 -17.75
N MET A 66 6.42 1.53 -18.05
CA MET A 66 6.35 0.06 -17.99
C MET A 66 6.31 -0.63 -19.36
N GLY A 67 5.97 0.09 -20.44
CA GLY A 67 5.89 -0.48 -21.78
C GLY A 67 4.92 -1.66 -21.86
N GLU A 68 5.37 -2.78 -22.44
CA GLU A 68 4.54 -3.94 -22.74
C GLU A 68 3.94 -4.63 -21.50
N ILE A 69 4.64 -4.56 -20.35
CA ILE A 69 4.18 -5.21 -19.11
C ILE A 69 3.15 -4.38 -18.34
N TYR A 70 2.85 -3.15 -18.77
CA TYR A 70 1.96 -2.22 -18.07
C TYR A 70 0.60 -2.83 -17.73
N GLU A 71 -0.09 -3.37 -18.73
CA GLU A 71 -1.46 -3.90 -18.58
C GLU A 71 -1.53 -5.12 -17.65
N GLU A 72 -0.50 -5.95 -17.64
CA GLU A 72 -0.41 -7.10 -16.73
C GLU A 72 -0.14 -6.63 -15.30
N LYS A 73 0.81 -5.71 -15.12
CA LYS A 73 1.23 -5.22 -13.81
C LYS A 73 0.14 -4.45 -13.09
N ILE A 74 -0.56 -3.53 -13.75
CA ILE A 74 -1.65 -2.77 -13.11
C ILE A 74 -2.80 -3.67 -12.64
N LYS A 75 -3.10 -4.73 -13.39
CA LYS A 75 -4.11 -5.73 -12.97
C LYS A 75 -3.64 -6.50 -11.76
N GLY A 76 -2.38 -6.93 -11.76
CA GLY A 76 -1.77 -7.63 -10.63
C GLY A 76 -1.74 -6.77 -9.37
N PHE A 77 -1.35 -5.50 -9.47
CA PHE A 77 -1.32 -4.59 -8.33
C PHE A 77 -2.71 -4.37 -7.72
N PHE A 78 -3.76 -4.35 -8.53
CA PHE A 78 -5.12 -4.11 -8.03
C PHE A 78 -5.85 -5.37 -7.53
N ARG A 79 -5.34 -6.57 -7.82
CA ARG A 79 -5.84 -7.78 -7.15
C ARG A 79 -5.56 -7.66 -5.66
N GLU A 80 -6.52 -8.05 -4.83
CA GLU A 80 -6.32 -8.09 -3.38
C GLU A 80 -5.29 -9.17 -3.04
N HIS A 81 -4.20 -8.78 -2.39
CA HIS A 81 -3.08 -9.65 -2.05
C HIS A 81 -2.44 -9.27 -0.71
N LEU A 82 -1.56 -10.13 -0.21
CA LEU A 82 -0.65 -9.84 0.90
C LEU A 82 0.80 -10.12 0.51
N HIS A 83 1.71 -9.58 1.33
CA HIS A 83 3.13 -9.91 1.30
C HIS A 83 3.57 -10.48 2.66
N GLU A 84 4.61 -11.30 2.62
CA GLU A 84 5.25 -11.86 3.82
C GLU A 84 6.30 -10.91 4.43
N ASP A 85 6.63 -9.84 3.70
CA ASP A 85 7.49 -8.74 4.12
C ASP A 85 6.70 -7.43 4.10
N GLU A 86 7.27 -6.37 4.69
CA GLU A 86 6.67 -5.03 4.60
C GLU A 86 6.68 -4.50 3.17
N GLU A 87 5.59 -3.85 2.77
CA GLU A 87 5.52 -3.08 1.53
C GLU A 87 5.76 -1.60 1.84
N ILE A 88 6.96 -1.10 1.49
CA ILE A 88 7.35 0.29 1.73
C ILE A 88 7.40 1.08 0.43
N ARG A 89 6.72 2.23 0.40
CA ARG A 89 6.66 3.12 -0.77
C ARG A 89 6.82 4.57 -0.34
N TYR A 90 7.79 5.26 -0.94
CA TYR A 90 7.92 6.71 -0.87
C TYR A 90 7.60 7.31 -2.24
N ILE A 91 6.62 8.20 -2.32
CA ILE A 91 6.20 8.77 -3.59
C ILE A 91 7.10 9.94 -3.94
N LYS A 92 7.77 9.84 -5.09
CA LYS A 92 8.65 10.88 -5.63
C LYS A 92 7.90 11.83 -6.57
N ASP A 93 6.95 11.31 -7.34
CA ASP A 93 6.15 12.07 -8.30
C ASP A 93 4.83 11.35 -8.61
N GLY A 94 3.85 12.06 -9.17
CA GLY A 94 2.54 11.52 -9.49
C GLY A 94 1.71 11.15 -8.25
N SER A 95 0.69 10.31 -8.44
CA SER A 95 -0.23 9.92 -7.36
C SER A 95 -0.95 8.60 -7.63
N GLY A 96 -1.52 8.03 -6.56
CA GLY A 96 -2.27 6.77 -6.63
C GLY A 96 -2.91 6.40 -5.30
N TYR A 97 -3.57 5.25 -5.27
CA TYR A 97 -4.30 4.75 -4.11
C TYR A 97 -3.75 3.40 -3.65
N PHE A 98 -3.50 3.30 -2.34
CA PHE A 98 -3.40 2.03 -1.65
C PHE A 98 -4.71 1.77 -0.93
N ASP A 99 -5.36 0.65 -1.22
CA ASP A 99 -6.53 0.23 -0.46
C ASP A 99 -6.10 -0.88 0.49
N VAL A 100 -6.50 -0.79 1.77
CA VAL A 100 -6.25 -1.80 2.81
C VAL A 100 -7.56 -2.22 3.45
N ARG A 101 -7.62 -3.45 3.96
CA ARG A 101 -8.78 -3.91 4.75
C ARG A 101 -8.78 -3.25 6.12
N ASP A 102 -9.97 -2.92 6.62
CA ASP A 102 -10.15 -2.47 8.00
C ASP A 102 -9.99 -3.62 9.01
N SER A 103 -10.13 -3.32 10.31
CA SER A 103 -9.93 -4.31 11.38
C SER A 103 -10.97 -5.43 11.38
N THR A 104 -12.10 -5.23 10.71
CA THR A 104 -13.15 -6.24 10.54
C THR A 104 -12.93 -7.10 9.30
N ASP A 105 -11.93 -6.76 8.49
CA ASP A 105 -11.61 -7.39 7.22
C ASP A 105 -12.74 -7.29 6.17
N ALA A 106 -13.74 -6.43 6.41
CA ALA A 106 -14.96 -6.33 5.61
C ALA A 106 -14.94 -5.13 4.65
N ARG A 107 -14.42 -3.98 5.09
CA ARG A 107 -14.44 -2.74 4.31
C ARG A 107 -13.07 -2.39 3.78
N TRP A 108 -13.04 -1.67 2.66
CA TRP A 108 -11.84 -1.05 2.12
C TRP A 108 -11.63 0.34 2.70
N VAL A 109 -10.43 0.60 3.19
CA VAL A 109 -9.90 1.93 3.47
C VAL A 109 -8.98 2.32 2.33
N ARG A 110 -9.34 3.36 1.59
CA ARG A 110 -8.54 3.95 0.52
C ARG A 110 -7.60 5.00 1.08
N ILE A 111 -6.33 4.92 0.72
CA ILE A 111 -5.26 5.83 1.12
C ILE A 111 -4.72 6.52 -0.14
N ALA A 112 -5.02 7.80 -0.28
CA ALA A 112 -4.52 8.66 -1.36
C ALA A 112 -3.08 9.09 -1.05
N MET A 113 -2.16 8.69 -1.94
CA MET A 113 -0.73 8.95 -1.85
C MET A 113 -0.29 9.97 -2.91
N GLU A 114 0.47 10.97 -2.49
CA GLU A 114 1.01 12.04 -3.33
C GLU A 114 2.50 12.27 -3.05
N PRO A 115 3.22 13.11 -3.83
CA PRO A 115 4.65 13.27 -3.65
C PRO A 115 5.01 13.68 -2.22
N LYS A 116 6.09 13.08 -1.71
CA LYS A 116 6.58 13.17 -0.32
C LYS A 116 5.81 12.34 0.71
N ASP A 117 4.78 11.59 0.33
CA ASP A 117 4.20 10.61 1.25
C ASP A 117 5.03 9.32 1.29
N LEU A 118 5.34 8.83 2.49
CA LEU A 118 5.83 7.47 2.72
C LEU A 118 4.74 6.64 3.41
N ILE A 119 4.57 5.40 2.98
CA ILE A 119 3.72 4.41 3.64
C ILE A 119 4.50 3.11 3.85
N VAL A 120 4.31 2.50 5.02
CA VAL A 120 4.72 1.12 5.32
C VAL A 120 3.45 0.31 5.55
N LEU A 121 3.20 -0.66 4.70
CA LEU A 121 2.17 -1.69 4.92
C LEU A 121 2.82 -2.88 5.64
N PRO A 122 2.26 -3.36 6.76
CA PRO A 122 2.83 -4.47 7.50
C PRO A 122 2.68 -5.78 6.73
N ALA A 123 3.60 -6.72 6.94
CA ALA A 123 3.46 -8.09 6.44
C ALA A 123 2.10 -8.69 6.87
N GLY A 124 1.44 -9.42 5.97
CA GLY A 124 0.16 -10.09 6.23
C GLY A 124 -1.09 -9.22 6.10
N ILE A 125 -0.99 -7.90 5.86
CA ILE A 125 -2.17 -7.08 5.55
C ILE A 125 -2.66 -7.36 4.13
N TYR A 126 -3.98 -7.53 3.98
CA TYR A 126 -4.58 -7.51 2.66
C TYR A 126 -4.67 -6.09 2.12
N HIS A 127 -4.13 -5.90 0.93
CA HIS A 127 -4.09 -4.63 0.26
C HIS A 127 -4.13 -4.78 -1.26
N ARG A 128 -4.28 -3.65 -1.94
CA ARG A 128 -4.15 -3.51 -3.38
C ARG A 128 -3.71 -2.09 -3.72
N PHE A 129 -3.19 -1.92 -4.92
CA PHE A 129 -2.78 -0.62 -5.45
C PHE A 129 -3.45 -0.33 -6.79
N THR A 130 -3.86 0.92 -7.00
CA THR A 130 -4.25 1.44 -8.31
C THR A 130 -3.70 2.84 -8.51
N LEU A 131 -3.42 3.18 -9.77
CA LEU A 131 -3.25 4.58 -10.15
C LEU A 131 -4.55 5.35 -9.91
N ASP A 132 -4.44 6.67 -9.80
CA ASP A 132 -5.59 7.56 -9.95
C ASP A 132 -5.84 7.90 -11.43
N ASP A 133 -6.75 8.83 -11.69
CA ASP A 133 -7.13 9.27 -13.03
C ASP A 133 -6.01 9.97 -13.82
N LYS A 134 -4.89 10.33 -13.17
CA LYS A 134 -3.69 10.89 -13.81
C LYS A 134 -2.79 9.81 -14.41
N ASN A 135 -2.99 8.54 -14.04
CA ASN A 135 -2.30 7.38 -14.64
C ASN A 135 -0.77 7.43 -14.56
N TYR A 136 -0.23 8.05 -13.50
CA TYR A 136 1.21 8.18 -13.31
C TYR A 136 1.56 8.22 -11.84
N ILE A 137 2.50 7.35 -11.43
CA ILE A 137 3.19 7.47 -10.15
C ILE A 137 4.65 7.04 -10.30
N LYS A 138 5.54 7.75 -9.62
CA LYS A 138 6.94 7.38 -9.43
C LYS A 138 7.20 7.17 -7.95
N ALA A 139 7.63 5.98 -7.58
CA ALA A 139 7.88 5.61 -6.20
C ALA A 139 9.30 5.09 -6.00
N MET A 140 9.94 5.48 -4.91
CA MET A 140 11.06 4.75 -4.33
C MET A 140 10.50 3.61 -3.49
N ARG A 141 11.02 2.40 -3.70
CA ARG A 141 10.67 1.22 -2.93
C ARG A 141 11.85 0.88 -2.02
N LEU A 142 11.57 0.52 -0.76
CA LEU A 142 12.58 0.20 0.25
C LEU A 142 12.39 -1.23 0.77
N PHE A 143 13.48 -1.91 1.16
CA PHE A 143 13.46 -3.30 1.63
C PHE A 143 14.45 -3.56 2.74
N GLN A 144 14.11 -4.47 3.65
CA GLN A 144 15.04 -4.97 4.67
C GLN A 144 16.17 -5.79 4.06
N ASP A 145 15.84 -6.74 3.19
CA ASP A 145 16.79 -7.63 2.50
C ASP A 145 16.53 -7.64 0.98
N GLU A 146 17.01 -8.63 0.22
CA GLU A 146 16.69 -8.72 -1.20
C GLU A 146 15.18 -8.89 -1.40
N PRO A 147 14.56 -8.12 -2.31
CA PRO A 147 13.11 -8.04 -2.36
C PRO A 147 12.49 -9.35 -2.86
N LYS A 148 11.62 -9.94 -2.03
CA LYS A 148 10.68 -10.98 -2.45
C LYS A 148 9.39 -10.33 -2.90
N TRP A 149 9.30 -10.01 -4.19
CA TRP A 149 8.11 -9.44 -4.82
C TRP A 149 7.00 -10.45 -5.07
N VAL A 150 6.72 -11.34 -4.12
CA VAL A 150 5.73 -12.39 -4.29
C VAL A 150 4.42 -11.90 -3.67
N PRO A 151 3.46 -11.42 -4.46
CA PRO A 151 2.10 -11.23 -3.98
C PRO A 151 1.46 -12.59 -3.77
N HIS A 152 0.79 -12.75 -2.63
CA HIS A 152 -0.10 -13.87 -2.39
C HIS A 152 -1.53 -13.36 -2.54
N ASP A 153 -2.14 -13.62 -3.70
CA ASP A 153 -3.53 -13.27 -3.97
C ASP A 153 -4.45 -13.89 -2.90
N ARG A 154 -5.41 -13.10 -2.42
CA ARG A 154 -6.31 -13.51 -1.33
C ARG A 154 -7.07 -14.78 -1.69
N SER A 155 -6.99 -15.76 -0.81
CA SER A 155 -7.61 -17.08 -0.93
C SER A 155 -7.72 -17.76 0.44
N GLU A 156 -8.40 -18.90 0.53
CA GLU A 156 -8.45 -19.69 1.76
C GLU A 156 -7.05 -20.10 2.27
N ALA A 157 -6.09 -20.31 1.34
CA ALA A 157 -4.71 -20.64 1.70
C ALA A 157 -4.03 -19.48 2.44
N THR A 158 -4.23 -18.24 2.00
CA THR A 158 -3.60 -17.05 2.60
C THR A 158 -4.18 -16.70 3.97
N GLU A 159 -5.40 -17.13 4.30
CA GLU A 159 -5.95 -17.01 5.66
C GLU A 159 -5.15 -17.81 6.70
N THR A 160 -4.47 -18.88 6.26
CA THR A 160 -3.61 -19.71 7.11
C THR A 160 -2.13 -19.32 7.04
N ASN A 161 -1.77 -18.32 6.23
CA ASN A 161 -0.38 -17.85 6.13
C ASN A 161 0.11 -17.36 7.51
N PRO A 162 1.32 -17.74 7.95
CA PRO A 162 1.84 -17.38 9.27
C PRO A 162 1.93 -15.87 9.49
N TYR A 163 2.31 -15.09 8.46
CA TYR A 163 2.38 -13.64 8.52
C TYR A 163 0.99 -13.01 8.62
N ARG A 164 -0.02 -13.56 7.92
CA ARG A 164 -1.42 -13.13 8.08
C ARG A 164 -1.92 -13.36 9.50
N ARG A 165 -1.68 -14.54 10.07
CA ARG A 165 -2.10 -14.86 11.45
C ARG A 165 -1.41 -13.94 12.46
N GLN A 166 -0.10 -13.76 12.32
CA GLN A 166 0.66 -12.84 13.16
C GLN A 166 0.14 -11.41 13.04
N TYR A 167 -0.15 -10.94 11.81
CA TYR A 167 -0.76 -9.62 11.59
C TYR A 167 -2.08 -9.48 12.36
N LEU A 168 -3.00 -10.45 12.22
CA LEU A 168 -4.28 -10.42 12.94
C LEU A 168 -4.10 -10.36 14.46
N GLU A 169 -3.13 -11.08 15.03
CA GLU A 169 -2.83 -11.02 16.47
C GLU A 169 -2.35 -9.63 16.95
N THR A 170 -1.80 -8.80 16.05
CA THR A 170 -1.35 -7.44 16.39
C THR A 170 -2.48 -6.41 16.38
N ILE A 171 -3.50 -6.58 15.52
CA ILE A 171 -4.60 -5.63 15.37
C ILE A 171 -5.86 -5.99 16.20
N VAL A 172 -6.03 -7.25 16.60
CA VAL A 172 -7.18 -7.72 17.39
C VAL A 172 -7.15 -7.25 18.86
N LYS A 173 -6.06 -6.61 19.31
CA LYS A 173 -5.86 -6.17 20.70
C LYS A 173 -6.32 -4.73 20.99
N VAL A 174 -7.16 -4.12 20.17
CA VAL A 174 -7.71 -2.76 20.41
C VAL A 174 -9.16 -2.83 20.84
#